data_AF-A0A662XDV2-F1
#
_entry.id   AF-A0A662XDV2-F1
#
_cell.length_a   1.000
_cell.length_b   1.000
_cell.length_c   1.000
_cell.angle_alpha   90.00
_cell.angle_beta   90.00
_cell.angle_gamma   90.00
#
_symmetry.space_group_name_H-M   'P 1'
#
loop_
_entity.id
_entity.type
_entity.pdbx_description
1 polymer ?
#
loop_
_entity_poly.entity_id
_entity_poly.type
_entity_poly.pdbx_seq_one_letter_code
_entity_poly.pdbx_strand_id
1 'polypeptide(L)'
;MPKSGERVEGADGFPIILAGLFLLLSPFVVECPAWLLMTNRREEAKQVITRLYGEENVSLTLAWLETTQRNEEEGGCAPSETNRDTKPQDSPLAMLFSPTYSRQMAAAGIISCGQQLSGINAVFYYSSGMLRTAGITEDRVGSVIVEVVNVLPTFFSGL
;
A
#
# COMPACT_ATOMS: atom_id res chain seq x y z
N MET A 1 37.64 -12.23 30.20
CA MET A 1 36.40 -13.03 30.27
C MET A 1 35.30 -12.33 29.48
N PRO A 2 34.96 -12.83 28.29
CA PRO A 2 33.59 -12.73 27.78
C PRO A 2 33.06 -14.13 27.45
N LYS A 3 31.87 -14.49 27.93
CA LYS A 3 31.21 -15.76 27.60
C LYS A 3 30.09 -15.54 26.61
N SER A 4 30.11 -16.38 25.58
CA SER A 4 29.00 -17.01 24.85
C SER A 4 27.86 -16.08 24.41
N GLY A 5 27.65 -15.80 23.14
CA GLY A 5 27.64 -16.80 22.06
C GLY A 5 26.24 -17.40 21.97
N GLU A 6 25.29 -16.58 21.52
CA GLU A 6 24.08 -16.94 20.77
C GLU A 6 23.61 -15.63 20.14
N ARG A 7 24.29 -15.25 19.05
CA ARG A 7 23.84 -14.17 18.18
C ARG A 7 22.56 -14.69 17.54
N VAL A 8 21.45 -13.97 17.73
CA VAL A 8 20.16 -14.28 17.11
C VAL A 8 20.28 -13.98 15.61
N GLU A 9 21.02 -14.82 14.86
CA GLU A 9 21.28 -14.65 13.43
C GLU A 9 20.08 -15.05 12.55
N GLY A 10 18.96 -15.47 13.15
CA GLY A 10 17.77 -15.93 12.44
C GLY A 10 16.70 -14.86 12.17
N ALA A 11 16.62 -13.81 12.98
CA ALA A 11 15.50 -12.84 12.90
C ALA A 11 15.70 -11.80 11.79
N ASP A 12 16.95 -11.38 11.55
CA ASP A 12 17.29 -10.39 10.53
C ASP A 12 17.17 -10.94 9.09
N GLY A 13 17.12 -12.28 8.95
CA GLY A 13 16.92 -12.95 7.67
C GLY A 13 15.46 -12.99 7.23
N PHE A 14 14.49 -12.76 8.13
CA PHE A 14 13.07 -12.88 7.81
C PHE A 14 12.60 -11.91 6.71
N PRO A 15 12.95 -10.60 6.75
CA PRO A 15 12.63 -9.68 5.64
C PRO A 15 13.28 -10.10 4.31
N ILE A 16 14.49 -10.65 4.36
CA ILE A 16 15.21 -11.12 3.16
C ILE A 16 14.53 -12.36 2.57
N ILE A 17 14.09 -13.28 3.42
CA ILE A 17 13.32 -14.46 3.00
C ILE A 17 11.98 -14.02 2.39
N LEU A 18 11.26 -13.08 3.01
CA LEU A 18 10.02 -12.54 2.46
C LEU A 18 10.24 -11.83 1.12
N ALA A 19 11.30 -11.03 1.00
CA ALA A 19 11.65 -10.36 -0.25
C ALA A 19 12.03 -11.38 -1.34
N GLY A 20 12.80 -12.40 -0.99
CA GLY A 20 13.14 -13.50 -1.91
C GLY A 20 11.91 -14.28 -2.36
N LEU A 21 10.99 -14.57 -1.43
CA LEU A 21 9.70 -15.19 -1.73
C LEU A 21 8.86 -14.30 -2.64
N PHE A 22 8.76 -13.00 -2.36
CA PHE A 22 8.04 -12.05 -3.20
C PHE A 22 8.61 -11.99 -4.62
N LEU A 23 9.93 -11.93 -4.78
CA LEU A 23 10.57 -11.95 -6.10
C LEU A 23 10.31 -13.27 -6.85
N LEU A 24 10.31 -14.39 -6.13
CA LEU A 24 10.01 -15.69 -6.71
C LEU A 24 8.54 -15.80 -7.13
N LEU A 25 7.62 -15.16 -6.41
CA LEU A 25 6.19 -15.13 -6.72
C LEU A 25 5.79 -14.04 -7.71
N SER A 26 6.59 -12.97 -7.85
CA SER A 26 6.36 -11.86 -8.77
C SER A 26 5.98 -12.27 -10.19
N PRO A 27 6.61 -13.27 -10.85
CA PRO A 27 6.20 -13.69 -12.20
C PRO A 27 4.81 -14.34 -12.27
N PHE A 28 4.22 -14.76 -11.15
CA PHE A 28 2.85 -15.30 -11.10
C PHE A 28 1.79 -14.21 -10.90
N VAL A 29 2.21 -13.00 -10.53
CA VAL A 29 1.30 -11.87 -10.34
C VAL A 29 0.87 -11.34 -11.71
N VAL A 30 -0.43 -11.27 -11.91
CA VAL A 30 -1.03 -10.65 -13.09
C VAL A 30 -0.84 -9.14 -13.09
N GLU A 31 -0.62 -8.58 -14.27
CA GLU A 31 -0.51 -7.13 -14.46
C GLU A 31 -1.81 -6.42 -14.08
N CYS A 32 -1.74 -5.16 -13.66
CA CYS A 32 -2.93 -4.40 -13.31
C CYS A 32 -3.80 -4.15 -14.57
N PRO A 33 -5.07 -4.59 -14.60
CA PRO A 33 -5.93 -4.45 -15.78
C PRO A 33 -6.22 -2.99 -16.13
N ALA A 34 -6.29 -2.10 -15.13
CA ALA A 34 -6.43 -0.67 -15.37
C ALA A 34 -5.20 -0.09 -16.10
N TRP A 35 -3.99 -0.47 -15.70
CA TRP A 35 -2.75 -0.03 -16.35
C TRP A 35 -2.64 -0.53 -17.80
N LEU A 36 -3.07 -1.78 -18.06
CA LEU A 36 -3.12 -2.32 -19.43
C LEU A 36 -4.07 -1.52 -20.33
N LEU A 37 -5.21 -1.06 -19.81
CA LEU A 37 -6.13 -0.18 -20.54
C LEU A 37 -5.51 1.19 -20.83
N MET A 38 -4.76 1.78 -19.88
CA MET A 38 -4.05 3.05 -20.09
C MET A 38 -2.97 2.95 -21.18
N THR A 39 -2.35 1.77 -21.32
CA THR A 39 -1.31 1.50 -22.31
C THR A 39 -1.88 1.05 -23.67
N ASN A 40 -3.20 1.21 -23.87
CA ASN A 40 -3.91 0.81 -25.09
C ASN A 40 -3.81 -0.71 -25.41
N ARG A 41 -3.54 -1.56 -24.40
CA ARG A 41 -3.43 -3.03 -24.51
C ARG A 41 -4.74 -3.69 -24.05
N ARG A 42 -5.83 -3.41 -24.77
CA ARG A 42 -7.20 -3.78 -24.36
C ARG A 42 -7.44 -5.30 -24.33
N GLU A 43 -6.90 -6.02 -25.30
CA GLU A 43 -7.05 -7.48 -25.41
C GLU A 43 -6.40 -8.20 -24.23
N GLU A 44 -5.25 -7.71 -23.76
CA GLU A 44 -4.56 -8.25 -22.59
C GLU A 44 -5.29 -7.91 -21.30
N ALA A 45 -5.80 -6.68 -21.18
CA ALA A 45 -6.65 -6.29 -20.05
C ALA A 45 -7.88 -7.20 -19.94
N LYS A 46 -8.51 -7.53 -21.08
CA LYS A 46 -9.64 -8.46 -21.14
C LYS A 46 -9.25 -9.85 -20.62
N GLN A 47 -8.12 -10.39 -21.06
CA GLN A 47 -7.65 -11.71 -20.59
C GLN A 47 -7.35 -11.72 -19.09
N VAL A 48 -6.75 -10.66 -18.56
CA VAL A 48 -6.48 -10.51 -17.13
C VAL A 48 -7.79 -10.42 -16.35
N ILE A 49 -8.71 -9.54 -16.73
CA ILE A 49 -10.02 -9.39 -16.06
C ILE A 49 -10.79 -10.72 -16.07
N THR A 50 -10.75 -11.44 -17.17
CA THR A 50 -11.36 -12.78 -17.27
C THR A 50 -10.79 -13.74 -16.24
N ARG A 51 -9.46 -13.75 -16.05
CA ARG A 51 -8.78 -14.58 -15.06
C ARG A 51 -9.10 -14.17 -13.61
N LEU A 52 -9.32 -12.88 -13.34
CA LEU A 52 -9.61 -12.38 -11.98
C LEU A 52 -11.08 -12.48 -11.59
N TYR A 53 -11.99 -12.11 -12.49
CA TYR A 53 -13.41 -11.87 -12.20
C TYR A 53 -14.37 -12.83 -12.93
N GLY A 54 -13.85 -13.70 -13.81
CA GLY A 54 -14.63 -14.63 -14.62
C GLY A 54 -15.21 -14.00 -15.89
N GLU A 55 -15.47 -14.82 -16.91
CA GLU A 55 -15.97 -14.41 -18.25
C GLU A 55 -17.27 -13.59 -18.19
N GLU A 56 -18.15 -13.88 -17.23
CA GLU A 56 -19.47 -13.24 -17.12
C GLU A 56 -19.38 -11.75 -16.76
N ASN A 57 -18.33 -11.34 -16.04
CA ASN A 57 -18.17 -9.96 -15.56
C ASN A 57 -17.25 -9.10 -16.44
N VAL A 58 -16.65 -9.68 -17.48
CA VAL A 58 -15.60 -9.01 -18.26
C VAL A 58 -16.09 -7.72 -18.91
N SER A 59 -17.27 -7.75 -19.52
CA SER A 59 -17.86 -6.59 -20.20
C SER A 59 -18.21 -5.47 -19.21
N LEU A 60 -18.74 -5.82 -18.04
CA LEU A 60 -19.09 -4.88 -16.98
C LEU A 60 -17.83 -4.23 -16.39
N THR A 61 -16.83 -5.04 -16.02
CA THR A 61 -15.57 -4.54 -15.44
C THR A 61 -14.78 -3.69 -16.44
N LEU A 62 -14.74 -4.06 -17.72
CA LEU A 62 -14.12 -3.24 -18.76
C LEU A 62 -14.82 -1.88 -18.91
N ALA A 63 -16.16 -1.88 -19.01
CA ALA A 63 -16.92 -0.63 -19.12
C ALA A 63 -16.73 0.27 -17.89
N TRP A 64 -16.71 -0.31 -16.69
CA TRP A 64 -16.46 0.43 -15.45
C TRP A 64 -15.05 1.04 -15.39
N LEU A 65 -14.02 0.28 -15.80
CA LEU A 65 -12.64 0.78 -15.84
C LEU A 65 -12.46 1.89 -16.89
N GLU A 66 -13.02 1.72 -18.09
CA GLU A 66 -12.97 2.72 -19.16
C GLU A 66 -13.70 4.01 -18.76
N THR A 67 -14.84 3.90 -18.06
CA THR A 67 -15.59 5.06 -17.54
C THR A 67 -14.81 5.79 -16.45
N THR A 68 -14.17 5.03 -15.54
CA THR A 68 -13.33 5.60 -14.47
C THR A 68 -12.13 6.34 -15.05
N GLN A 69 -11.44 5.77 -16.05
CA GLN A 69 -10.32 6.42 -16.72
C GLN A 69 -10.74 7.72 -17.40
N ARG A 70 -11.84 7.71 -18.16
CA ARG A 70 -12.36 8.91 -18.80
C ARG A 70 -12.69 10.00 -17.78
N ASN A 71 -13.33 9.63 -16.67
CA ASN A 71 -13.65 10.57 -15.59
C ASN A 71 -12.40 11.08 -14.88
N GLU A 72 -11.33 10.30 -14.80
CA GLU A 72 -10.04 10.72 -14.24
C GLU A 72 -9.29 11.68 -15.18
N GLU A 73 -9.38 11.47 -16.50
CA GLU A 73 -8.83 12.35 -17.54
C GLU A 73 -9.60 13.68 -17.64
N GLU A 74 -10.93 13.63 -17.54
CA GLU A 74 -11.80 14.82 -17.58
C GLU A 74 -11.87 15.53 -16.21
N GLY A 75 -11.75 14.78 -15.11
CA GLY A 75 -11.88 15.25 -13.73
C GLY A 75 -10.56 15.56 -13.03
N GLY A 76 -9.42 15.35 -13.68
CA GLY A 76 -8.09 15.66 -13.14
C GLY A 76 -7.88 15.04 -11.77
N CYS A 77 -8.03 13.72 -11.63
CA CYS A 77 -7.96 13.02 -10.34
C CYS A 77 -6.92 11.89 -10.27
N ALA A 78 -6.24 11.55 -11.37
CA ALA A 78 -5.20 10.53 -11.35
C ALA A 78 -3.82 11.15 -11.61
N PRO A 79 -2.75 10.69 -10.92
CA PRO A 79 -1.40 10.91 -11.37
C PRO A 79 -1.22 10.12 -12.66
N SER A 80 -1.41 10.79 -13.80
CA SER A 80 -1.03 10.25 -15.11
C SER A 80 0.50 10.25 -15.22
N GLU A 81 1.15 9.42 -14.41
CA GLU A 81 2.49 8.96 -14.73
C GLU A 81 2.31 7.94 -15.86
N THR A 82 2.54 8.34 -17.12
CA THR A 82 3.09 7.50 -18.22
C THR A 82 2.57 7.85 -19.63
N ASN A 83 1.77 8.90 -19.85
CA ASN A 83 1.63 9.46 -21.21
C ASN A 83 2.87 10.31 -21.57
N ARG A 84 4.00 9.62 -21.81
CA ARG A 84 5.31 10.23 -22.04
C ARG A 84 5.56 10.69 -23.48
N ASP A 85 4.61 10.49 -24.40
CA ASP A 85 4.87 10.73 -25.83
C ASP A 85 4.22 11.97 -26.47
N THR A 86 3.25 12.67 -25.87
CA THR A 86 2.60 13.80 -26.59
C THR A 86 2.03 14.97 -25.77
N LYS A 87 2.46 15.25 -24.53
CA LYS A 87 2.10 16.53 -23.85
C LYS A 87 3.31 17.24 -23.23
N PRO A 88 3.33 18.60 -23.22
CA PRO A 88 4.40 19.36 -22.58
C PRO A 88 4.47 18.96 -21.11
N GLN A 89 5.68 18.63 -20.64
CA GLN A 89 5.93 18.21 -19.28
C GLN A 89 5.68 19.40 -18.33
N ASP A 90 4.48 19.51 -17.79
CA ASP A 90 4.28 20.33 -16.60
C ASP A 90 5.13 19.72 -15.48
N SER A 91 5.98 20.55 -14.86
CA SER A 91 6.85 20.12 -13.76
C SER A 91 6.01 19.40 -12.69
N PRO A 92 6.45 18.25 -12.15
CA PRO A 92 5.73 17.54 -11.10
C PRO A 92 5.42 18.42 -9.88
N LEU A 93 6.26 19.43 -9.61
CA LEU A 93 6.00 20.45 -8.59
C LEU A 93 4.86 21.40 -9.01
N ALA A 94 4.76 21.77 -10.28
CA ALA A 94 3.71 22.64 -10.79
C ALA A 94 2.33 21.94 -10.76
N MET A 95 2.28 20.62 -10.98
CA MET A 95 1.04 19.83 -10.83
C MET A 95 0.52 19.83 -9.38
N LEU A 96 1.42 19.69 -8.40
CA LEU A 96 1.08 19.69 -6.96
C LEU A 96 0.45 21.01 -6.49
N PHE A 97 0.83 22.14 -7.10
CA PHE A 97 0.29 23.46 -6.75
C PHE A 97 -0.86 23.92 -7.66
N SER A 98 -1.32 23.07 -8.58
CA SER A 98 -2.46 23.44 -9.42
C SER A 98 -3.77 23.43 -8.60
N PRO A 99 -4.69 24.37 -8.85
CA PRO A 99 -5.93 24.48 -8.08
C PRO A 99 -6.83 23.24 -8.23
N THR A 100 -6.71 22.50 -9.34
CA THR A 100 -7.47 21.27 -9.62
C THR A 100 -7.14 20.16 -8.63
N TYR A 101 -5.85 19.92 -8.32
CA TYR A 101 -5.43 18.85 -7.40
C TYR A 101 -5.29 19.30 -5.93
N SER A 102 -5.33 20.61 -5.67
CA SER A 102 -5.09 21.18 -4.34
C SER A 102 -6.03 20.63 -3.25
N ARG A 103 -7.31 20.40 -3.56
CA ARG A 103 -8.29 19.86 -2.61
C ARG A 103 -7.99 18.40 -2.24
N GLN A 104 -7.55 17.60 -3.20
CA GLN A 104 -7.18 16.20 -2.96
C GLN A 104 -5.86 16.10 -2.20
N MET A 105 -4.88 16.92 -2.55
CA MET A 105 -3.61 17.03 -1.83
C MET A 105 -3.82 17.50 -0.39
N ALA A 106 -4.69 18.49 -0.16
CA ALA A 106 -5.05 18.93 1.18
C ALA A 106 -5.74 17.82 1.97
N ALA A 107 -6.69 17.11 1.39
CA ALA A 107 -7.36 15.98 2.03
C ALA A 107 -6.38 14.86 2.40
N ALA A 108 -5.54 14.43 1.44
CA ALA A 108 -4.51 13.42 1.67
C ALA A 108 -3.49 13.85 2.74
N GLY A 109 -3.08 15.12 2.72
CA GLY A 109 -2.20 15.71 3.72
C GLY A 109 -2.82 15.75 5.11
N ILE A 110 -4.07 16.20 5.24
CA ILE A 110 -4.78 16.22 6.53
C ILE A 110 -4.96 14.80 7.08
N ILE A 111 -5.33 13.83 6.22
CA ILE A 111 -5.47 12.43 6.61
C ILE A 111 -4.12 11.88 7.10
N SER A 112 -3.05 12.10 6.33
CA SER A 112 -1.70 11.61 6.67
C SER A 112 -1.18 12.23 7.97
N CYS A 113 -1.38 13.54 8.14
CA CYS A 113 -1.04 14.25 9.38
C CYS A 113 -1.88 13.74 10.56
N GLY A 114 -3.18 13.52 10.38
CA GLY A 114 -4.06 12.96 11.41
C GLY A 114 -3.63 11.56 11.84
N GLN A 115 -3.24 10.72 10.90
CA GLN A 115 -2.69 9.39 11.18
C GLN A 115 -1.42 9.48 12.03
N GLN A 116 -0.47 10.35 11.68
CA GLN A 116 0.79 10.49 12.42
C GLN A 116 0.61 11.17 13.80
N LEU A 117 -0.27 12.17 13.89
CA LEU A 117 -0.57 12.89 15.14
C LEU A 117 -1.32 12.04 16.17
N SER A 118 -1.93 10.92 15.77
CA SER A 118 -2.48 9.92 16.70
C SER A 118 -1.43 9.40 17.68
N GLY A 119 -0.14 9.56 17.37
CA GLY A 119 0.96 9.12 18.22
C GLY A 119 1.17 7.61 18.21
N ILE A 120 0.52 6.88 17.28
CA ILE A 120 0.59 5.42 17.22
C ILE A 120 2.03 4.91 17.11
N ASN A 121 2.90 5.62 16.38
CA ASN A 121 4.33 5.27 16.28
C ASN A 121 5.05 5.38 17.63
N ALA A 122 4.71 6.37 18.47
CA ALA A 122 5.27 6.51 19.81
C ALA A 122 4.73 5.43 20.75
N VAL A 123 3.45 5.06 20.62
CA VAL A 123 2.86 3.92 21.35
C VAL A 123 3.61 2.63 21.02
N PHE A 124 3.86 2.34 19.74
CA PHE A 124 4.64 1.15 19.36
C PHE A 124 6.05 1.19 19.92
N TYR A 125 6.75 2.31 19.81
CA TYR A 125 8.14 2.45 20.26
C TYR A 125 8.29 2.32 21.79
N TYR A 126 7.39 2.91 22.57
CA TYR A 126 7.45 2.90 24.03
C TYR A 126 6.57 1.83 24.68
N SER A 127 5.89 1.01 23.89
CA SER A 127 4.95 -0.03 24.38
C SER A 127 5.59 -0.96 25.41
N SER A 128 6.80 -1.45 25.14
CA SER A 128 7.55 -2.32 26.05
C SER A 128 7.84 -1.65 27.41
N GLY A 129 8.22 -0.37 27.40
CA GLY A 129 8.44 0.42 28.61
C GLY A 129 7.15 0.67 29.42
N MET A 130 6.04 0.94 28.74
CA MET A 130 4.73 1.09 29.38
C MET A 130 4.26 -0.22 30.02
N LEU A 131 4.43 -1.34 29.32
CA LEU A 131 4.03 -2.67 29.81
C LEU A 131 4.92 -3.13 30.98
N ARG A 132 6.21 -2.79 30.97
CA ARG A 132 7.10 -2.98 32.13
C ARG A 132 6.64 -2.19 33.34
N THR A 133 6.22 -0.94 33.16
CA THR A 133 5.70 -0.09 34.23
C THR A 133 4.36 -0.62 34.78
N ALA A 134 3.57 -1.30 33.94
CA ALA A 134 2.33 -1.98 34.33
C ALA A 134 2.56 -3.34 35.05
N GLY A 135 3.80 -3.76 35.27
CA GLY A 135 4.15 -4.98 36.00
C GLY A 135 4.46 -6.21 35.13
N ILE A 136 4.40 -6.09 33.79
CA ILE A 136 4.79 -7.17 32.87
C ILE A 136 6.32 -7.12 32.70
N THR A 137 7.01 -8.00 33.41
CA THR A 137 8.48 -8.01 33.46
C THR A 137 9.12 -8.69 32.24
N GLU A 138 8.33 -9.49 31.51
CA GLU A 138 8.77 -10.26 30.35
C GLU A 138 8.47 -9.52 29.03
N ASP A 139 9.52 -9.07 28.32
CA ASP A 139 9.38 -8.30 27.07
C ASP A 139 8.62 -9.06 25.99
N ARG A 140 8.81 -10.39 25.92
CA ARG A 140 8.16 -11.26 24.92
C ARG A 140 6.63 -11.22 25.04
N VAL A 141 6.12 -11.27 26.28
CA VAL A 141 4.68 -11.21 26.55
C VAL A 141 4.15 -9.83 26.19
N GLY A 142 4.93 -8.77 26.48
CA GLY A 142 4.57 -7.41 26.10
C GLY A 142 4.45 -7.21 24.59
N SER A 143 5.42 -7.70 23.80
CA SER A 143 5.38 -7.60 22.34
C SER A 143 4.18 -8.33 21.73
N VAL A 144 3.86 -9.54 22.20
CA VAL A 144 2.69 -10.29 21.71
C VAL A 144 1.38 -9.55 21.99
N ILE A 145 1.25 -8.92 23.16
CA ILE A 145 0.05 -8.12 23.49
C ILE A 145 -0.09 -6.94 22.53
N VAL A 146 1.00 -6.25 22.22
CA VAL A 146 1.00 -5.12 21.27
C VAL A 146 0.62 -5.58 19.87
N GLU A 147 1.16 -6.70 19.41
CA GLU A 147 0.81 -7.30 18.11
C GLU A 147 -0.67 -7.67 18.03
N VAL A 148 -1.22 -8.30 19.07
CA VAL A 148 -2.64 -8.68 19.13
C VAL A 148 -3.54 -7.44 19.11
N VAL A 149 -3.22 -6.42 19.91
CA VAL A 149 -3.98 -5.16 19.95
C VAL A 149 -3.92 -4.42 18.62
N ASN A 150 -2.85 -4.59 17.84
CA ASN A 150 -2.76 -4.01 16.50
C ASN A 150 -3.54 -4.81 15.44
N VAL A 151 -3.40 -6.14 15.43
CA VAL A 151 -4.00 -6.99 14.40
C VAL A 151 -5.52 -7.08 14.55
N LEU A 152 -6.05 -7.14 15.77
CA LEU A 152 -7.49 -7.34 16.00
C LEU A 152 -8.36 -6.23 15.37
N PRO A 153 -8.15 -4.93 15.63
CA PRO A 153 -8.93 -3.87 15.01
C PRO A 153 -8.78 -3.84 13.49
N THR A 154 -7.58 -4.08 12.96
CA THR A 154 -7.33 -4.14 11.52
C THR A 154 -8.14 -5.26 10.86
N PHE A 155 -8.23 -6.42 11.50
CA PHE A 155 -9.03 -7.54 11.00
C PHE A 155 -10.52 -7.21 10.95
N PHE A 156 -11.07 -6.59 12.01
CA PHE A 156 -12.49 -6.20 12.03
C PHE A 156 -12.82 -5.03 11.10
N SER A 157 -11.88 -4.14 10.84
CA SER A 157 -12.09 -3.03 9.89
C SER A 157 -12.12 -3.50 8.44
N GLY A 158 -11.56 -4.68 8.12
CA GLY A 158 -11.49 -5.23 6.77
C GLY A 158 -12.58 -6.24 6.42
N LEU A 159 -13.40 -6.64 7.39
CA LEU A 159 -14.60 -7.48 7.24
C LEU A 159 -15.83 -6.60 6.93
#